data_AF-A0A7S0TXX0-F1
#
_entry.id   AF-A0A7S0TXX0-F1
#
_cell.length_a   1.000
_cell.length_b   1.000
_cell.length_c   1.000
_cell.angle_alpha   90.00
_cell.angle_beta   90.00
_cell.angle_gamma   90.00
#
_symmetry.space_group_name_H-M   'P 1'
#
loop_
_entity.id
_entity.type
_entity.pdbx_description
1 polymer ?
#
loop_
_entity_poly.entity_id
_entity_poly.type
_entity_poly.pdbx_seq_one_letter_code
_entity_poly.pdbx_strand_id
1 'polypeptide(L)'
;PPWNPPVRDVEVPYEVVGLVRDALARTANLQYDVDEDEAEVQARHRKGGRSSELPPVPREVRGGGPFARQRDALPVSKYRRELLEALDKTVSVVEGETGSGKTTQVAQFLLEDAAARGERVKVVCTQPRRI
;
A
#
# COMPACT_ATOMS: atom_id res chain seq x y z
N PRO A 1 26.00 -20.72 5.06
CA PRO A 1 24.65 -21.19 5.43
C PRO A 1 23.59 -20.14 5.07
N PRO A 2 22.55 -20.45 4.27
CA PRO A 2 21.50 -19.48 4.04
C PRO A 2 20.65 -19.34 5.31
N TRP A 3 20.34 -18.08 5.63
CA TRP A 3 19.66 -17.62 6.83
C TRP A 3 18.15 -17.94 6.79
N ASN A 4 17.60 -18.43 7.90
CA ASN A 4 16.20 -18.86 8.04
C ASN A 4 15.50 -18.03 9.14
N PRO A 5 14.70 -17.01 8.81
CA PRO A 5 13.99 -16.22 9.81
C PRO A 5 12.71 -16.93 10.25
N PRO A 6 12.27 -16.74 11.52
CA PRO A 6 11.09 -17.40 12.06
C PRO A 6 9.82 -16.78 11.48
N VAL A 7 9.18 -17.48 10.54
CA VAL A 7 7.83 -17.18 10.07
C VAL A 7 6.86 -17.71 11.12
N ARG A 8 6.05 -16.84 11.74
CA ARG A 8 4.82 -17.29 12.39
C ARG A 8 3.83 -17.58 11.27
N ASP A 9 3.55 -18.86 11.06
CA ASP A 9 2.57 -19.34 10.10
C ASP A 9 1.19 -18.78 10.48
N VAL A 10 0.74 -17.77 9.73
CA VAL A 10 -0.69 -17.60 9.51
C VAL A 10 -0.98 -18.50 8.33
N GLU A 11 -1.66 -19.63 8.55
CA GLU A 11 -2.05 -20.54 7.48
C GLU A 11 -2.89 -19.77 6.45
N VAL A 12 -2.26 -19.45 5.33
CA VAL A 12 -2.95 -18.93 4.16
C VAL A 12 -3.43 -20.15 3.39
N PRO A 13 -4.75 -20.38 3.23
CA PRO A 13 -5.27 -21.53 2.50
C PRO A 13 -4.61 -21.62 1.13
N TYR A 14 -4.20 -22.83 0.73
CA TYR A 14 -3.45 -23.07 -0.51
C TYR A 14 -4.16 -22.50 -1.75
N GLU A 15 -5.49 -22.40 -1.69
CA GLU A 15 -6.35 -21.78 -2.70
C GLU A 15 -6.06 -20.28 -2.89
N VAL A 16 -5.80 -19.55 -1.79
CA VAL A 16 -5.47 -18.11 -1.81
C VAL A 16 -4.05 -17.90 -2.37
N VAL A 17 -3.11 -18.82 -2.05
CA VAL A 17 -1.77 -18.80 -2.63
C VAL A 17 -1.81 -19.04 -4.14
N GLY A 18 -2.67 -19.95 -4.60
CA GLY A 18 -2.95 -20.17 -6.02
C GLY A 18 -3.54 -18.94 -6.69
N LEU A 19 -4.53 -18.29 -6.06
CA LEU A 19 -5.15 -17.07 -6.58
C LEU A 19 -4.15 -15.91 -6.70
N VAL A 20 -3.28 -15.73 -5.70
CA VAL A 20 -2.24 -14.69 -5.68
C VAL A 20 -1.15 -14.99 -6.72
N ARG A 21 -0.71 -16.26 -6.83
CA ARG A 21 0.24 -16.67 -7.87
C ARG A 21 -0.33 -16.52 -9.26
N ASP A 22 -1.58 -16.90 -9.47
CA ASP A 22 -2.24 -16.73 -10.76
C ASP A 22 -2.50 -15.24 -11.06
N ALA A 23 -2.85 -14.41 -10.06
CA ALA A 23 -2.95 -12.97 -10.24
C ALA A 23 -1.60 -12.35 -10.60
N LEU A 24 -0.53 -12.74 -9.92
CA LEU A 24 0.85 -12.32 -10.20
C LEU A 24 1.32 -12.80 -11.58
N ALA A 25 1.04 -14.06 -11.95
CA ALA A 25 1.35 -14.62 -13.26
C ALA A 25 0.52 -13.99 -14.38
N ARG A 26 -0.75 -13.68 -14.13
CA ARG A 26 -1.59 -12.91 -15.06
C ARG A 26 -1.03 -11.51 -15.26
N THR A 27 -0.58 -10.83 -14.21
CA THR A 27 0.10 -9.52 -14.35
C THR A 27 1.50 -9.61 -14.95
N ALA A 28 2.19 -10.75 -14.82
CA ALA A 28 3.54 -10.95 -15.37
C ALA A 28 3.54 -11.40 -16.84
N ASN A 29 2.50 -12.11 -17.29
CA ASN A 29 2.31 -12.55 -18.68
C ASN A 29 1.34 -11.69 -19.49
N LEU A 30 0.75 -10.67 -18.89
CA LEU A 30 0.12 -9.57 -19.63
C LEU A 30 1.22 -8.70 -20.23
N GLN A 31 1.81 -9.16 -21.34
CA GLN A 31 2.22 -8.24 -22.40
C GLN A 31 0.92 -7.58 -22.87
N TYR A 32 0.62 -6.41 -22.31
CA TYR A 32 -0.27 -5.50 -23.02
C TYR A 32 0.39 -5.23 -24.38
N ASP A 33 -0.28 -5.61 -25.47
CA ASP A 33 -0.09 -4.94 -26.76
C ASP A 33 -0.51 -3.49 -26.55
N VAL A 34 0.40 -2.69 -26.01
CA VAL A 34 0.35 -1.24 -26.14
C VAL A 34 0.82 -0.95 -27.55
N ASP A 35 -0.11 -0.92 -28.49
CA ASP A 35 -0.01 -0.02 -29.65
C ASP A 35 -0.21 1.44 -29.18
N GLU A 36 0.36 1.81 -28.02
CA GLU A 36 0.50 3.21 -27.63
C GLU A 36 1.84 3.67 -28.18
N ASP A 37 1.76 4.50 -29.21
CA ASP A 37 2.86 5.21 -29.82
C ASP A 37 3.83 5.70 -28.72
N GLU A 38 5.06 5.18 -28.69
CA GLU A 38 6.05 5.51 -27.65
C GLU A 38 6.25 7.04 -27.51
N ALA A 39 6.01 7.77 -28.60
CA ALA A 39 5.97 9.22 -28.66
C ALA A 39 4.91 9.84 -27.72
N GLU A 40 3.73 9.24 -27.59
CA GLU A 40 2.64 9.73 -26.73
C GLU A 40 2.92 9.44 -25.24
N VAL A 41 3.48 8.27 -24.93
CA VAL A 41 3.95 7.92 -23.58
C VAL A 41 5.08 8.86 -23.14
N GLN A 42 6.00 9.21 -24.04
CA GLN A 42 7.05 10.21 -23.78
C GLN A 42 6.51 11.65 -23.69
N ALA A 43 5.46 12.00 -24.43
CA ALA A 43 4.82 13.31 -24.35
C ALA A 43 4.06 13.50 -23.03
N ARG A 44 3.36 12.47 -22.53
CA ARG A 44 2.72 12.45 -21.20
C ARG A 44 3.74 12.57 -20.08
N HIS A 45 4.89 11.90 -20.20
CA HIS A 45 6.01 12.03 -19.27
C HIS A 45 6.68 13.41 -19.25
N ARG A 46 6.60 14.18 -20.35
CA ARG A 46 7.12 15.56 -20.42
C ARG A 46 6.17 16.59 -19.80
N LYS A 47 4.86 16.34 -19.79
CA LYS A 47 3.84 17.28 -19.27
C LYS A 47 3.61 17.16 -17.76
N GLY A 48 3.86 16.01 -17.14
CA GLY A 48 3.81 15.84 -15.69
C GLY A 48 5.22 15.96 -15.10
N GLY A 49 5.57 17.12 -14.55
CA GLY A 49 6.87 17.32 -13.89
C GLY A 49 7.10 16.29 -12.79
N ARG A 50 7.89 15.24 -13.09
CA ARG A 50 8.38 14.30 -12.10
C ARG A 50 9.53 14.99 -11.36
N SER A 51 9.23 15.64 -10.23
CA SER A 51 10.29 15.83 -9.26
C SER A 51 10.70 14.43 -8.77
N SER A 52 11.95 14.05 -9.06
CA SER A 52 12.59 12.82 -8.56
C SER A 52 12.75 12.85 -7.04
N GLU A 53 12.51 13.99 -6.41
CA GLU A 53 12.67 14.17 -4.98
C GLU A 53 11.49 13.56 -4.21
N LEU A 54 11.83 12.90 -3.10
CA LEU A 54 10.85 12.49 -2.11
C LEU A 54 10.21 13.74 -1.49
N PRO A 55 8.90 13.70 -1.18
CA PRO A 55 8.26 14.79 -0.45
C PRO A 55 8.95 15.00 0.91
N PRO A 56 8.81 16.18 1.52
CA PRO A 56 9.29 16.41 2.87
C PRO A 56 8.64 15.42 3.86
N VAL A 57 9.29 15.25 5.01
CA VAL A 57 8.78 14.40 6.09
C VAL A 57 7.34 14.81 6.42
N PRO A 58 6.38 13.86 6.46
CA PRO A 58 5.01 14.19 6.82
C PRO A 58 4.93 14.81 8.21
N ARG A 59 4.03 15.78 8.37
CA ARG A 59 3.87 16.49 9.64
C ARG A 59 3.08 15.62 10.62
N GLU A 60 3.63 15.44 11.82
CA GLU A 60 2.93 14.72 12.88
C GLU A 60 1.67 15.48 13.33
N VAL A 61 0.53 14.78 13.38
CA VAL A 61 -0.76 15.35 13.80
C VAL A 61 -1.05 14.95 15.24
N ARG A 62 -0.71 15.83 16.19
CA ARG A 62 -0.97 15.60 17.61
C ARG A 62 -2.47 15.37 17.86
N GLY A 63 -2.81 14.29 18.57
CA GLY A 63 -4.20 13.95 18.91
C GLY A 63 -5.05 13.47 17.73
N GLY A 64 -4.46 13.10 16.60
CA GLY A 64 -5.18 12.49 15.47
C GLY A 64 -6.13 13.44 14.70
N GLY A 65 -6.12 14.74 14.98
CA GLY A 65 -6.93 15.72 14.26
C GLY A 65 -8.45 15.56 14.46
N PRO A 66 -9.26 16.26 13.66
CA PRO A 66 -10.70 16.41 13.90
C PRO A 66 -11.50 15.12 13.76
N PHE A 67 -10.96 14.10 13.08
CA PHE A 67 -11.63 12.83 12.82
C PHE A 67 -11.06 11.64 13.61
N ALA A 68 -10.21 11.88 14.60
CA ALA A 68 -9.55 10.82 15.38
C ALA A 68 -10.57 9.78 15.90
N ARG A 69 -11.64 10.24 16.53
CA ARG A 69 -12.67 9.36 17.10
C ARG A 69 -13.35 8.46 16.07
N GLN A 70 -13.68 8.99 14.88
CA GLN A 70 -14.29 8.17 13.82
C GLN A 70 -13.29 7.14 13.28
N ARG A 71 -12.02 7.51 13.14
CA ARG A 71 -10.97 6.60 12.67
C ARG A 71 -10.70 5.47 13.66
N ASP A 72 -10.63 5.81 14.95
CA ASP A 72 -10.42 4.85 16.04
C ASP A 72 -11.58 3.85 16.17
N ALA A 73 -12.81 4.27 15.83
CA ALA A 73 -14.00 3.43 15.88
C ALA A 73 -14.08 2.36 14.77
N LEU A 74 -13.33 2.51 13.67
CA LEU A 74 -13.37 1.57 12.54
C LEU A 74 -12.60 0.28 12.87
N PRO A 75 -13.07 -0.90 12.43
CA PRO A 75 -12.49 -2.19 12.82
C PRO A 75 -10.98 -2.33 12.56
N VAL A 76 -10.48 -1.74 11.47
CA VAL A 76 -9.06 -1.79 11.09
C VAL A 76 -8.12 -1.14 12.11
N SER A 77 -8.62 -0.22 12.95
CA SER A 77 -7.80 0.50 13.95
C SER A 77 -7.14 -0.43 14.96
N LYS A 78 -7.82 -1.52 15.32
CA LYS A 78 -7.34 -2.55 16.27
C LYS A 78 -6.10 -3.27 15.76
N TYR A 79 -5.93 -3.33 14.44
CA TYR A 79 -4.84 -4.04 13.76
C TYR A 79 -3.70 -3.11 13.33
N ARG A 80 -3.70 -1.83 13.74
CA ARG A 80 -2.72 -0.83 13.27
C ARG A 80 -1.27 -1.30 13.40
N ARG A 81 -0.89 -1.82 14.57
CA ARG A 81 0.49 -2.29 14.82
C ARG A 81 0.85 -3.47 13.93
N GLU A 82 -0.02 -4.47 13.85
CA GLU A 82 0.21 -5.67 13.05
C GLU A 82 0.30 -5.35 11.55
N LEU A 83 -0.49 -4.37 11.08
CA LEU A 83 -0.40 -3.85 9.72
C LEU A 83 0.94 -3.17 9.45
N LEU A 84 1.42 -2.31 10.35
CA LEU A 84 2.71 -1.64 10.18
C LEU A 84 3.88 -2.64 10.19
N GLU A 85 3.87 -3.61 11.10
CA GLU A 85 4.86 -4.69 11.13
C GLU A 85 4.82 -5.55 9.86
N ALA A 86 3.62 -5.83 9.33
CA ALA A 86 3.48 -6.59 8.09
C ALA A 86 3.92 -5.78 6.86
N LEU A 87 3.66 -4.47 6.83
CA LEU A 87 3.95 -3.60 5.68
C LEU A 87 5.42 -3.19 5.58
N ASP A 88 6.24 -3.49 6.59
CA ASP A 88 7.71 -3.39 6.51
C ASP A 88 8.31 -4.44 5.55
N LYS A 89 7.52 -5.44 5.13
CA LYS A 89 7.90 -6.43 4.12
C LYS A 89 7.65 -5.89 2.70
N THR A 90 8.37 -6.43 1.71
CA THR A 90 8.28 -6.00 0.30
C THR A 90 6.87 -6.14 -0.29
N VAL A 91 6.12 -7.18 0.08
CA VAL A 91 4.75 -7.42 -0.40
C VAL A 91 3.92 -8.01 0.74
N SER A 92 2.74 -7.42 0.97
CA SER A 92 1.79 -7.86 2.00
C SER A 92 0.37 -7.81 1.48
N VAL A 93 -0.44 -8.81 1.84
CA VAL A 93 -1.86 -8.90 1.49
C VAL A 93 -2.67 -8.58 2.75
N VAL A 94 -3.58 -7.60 2.63
CA VAL A 94 -4.45 -7.17 3.73
C VAL A 94 -5.89 -7.51 3.37
N GLU A 95 -6.48 -8.48 4.06
CA GLU A 95 -7.88 -8.86 3.93
C GLU A 95 -8.72 -8.28 5.07
N GLY A 96 -10.00 -8.07 4.81
CA GLY A 96 -10.99 -7.79 5.83
C GLY A 96 -12.35 -7.44 5.22
N GLU A 97 -13.39 -7.42 6.04
CA GLU A 97 -14.75 -7.16 5.57
C GLU A 97 -14.93 -5.79 4.90
N THR A 98 -15.91 -5.67 4.02
CA THR A 98 -16.30 -4.37 3.43
C THR A 98 -16.72 -3.40 4.53
N GLY A 99 -16.26 -2.15 4.45
CA GLY A 99 -16.54 -1.14 5.48
C GLY A 99 -15.60 -1.19 6.71
N SER A 100 -14.65 -2.12 6.77
CA SER A 100 -13.70 -2.19 7.89
C SER A 100 -12.71 -1.02 7.97
N GLY A 101 -12.59 -0.21 6.90
CA GLY A 101 -11.72 0.97 6.85
C GLY A 101 -10.36 0.76 6.20
N LYS A 102 -10.09 -0.39 5.55
CA LYS A 102 -8.78 -0.70 4.91
C LYS A 102 -8.31 0.38 3.94
N THR A 103 -9.11 0.67 2.92
CA THR A 103 -8.76 1.64 1.86
C THR A 103 -8.51 3.04 2.39
N THR A 104 -9.20 3.44 3.46
CA THR A 104 -9.09 4.79 4.02
C THR A 104 -7.95 4.92 5.02
N GLN A 105 -7.64 3.87 5.81
CA GLN A 105 -6.72 3.99 6.94
C GLN A 105 -5.34 3.36 6.75
N VAL A 106 -5.17 2.35 5.90
CA VAL A 106 -3.86 1.67 5.77
C VAL A 106 -2.77 2.65 5.31
N ALA A 107 -3.06 3.42 4.27
CA ALA A 107 -2.14 4.45 3.78
C ALA A 107 -1.89 5.56 4.82
N GLN A 108 -2.90 5.86 5.63
CA GLN A 108 -2.77 6.85 6.69
C GLN A 108 -1.86 6.36 7.82
N PHE A 109 -1.94 5.08 8.21
CA PHE A 109 -1.05 4.49 9.20
C PHE A 109 0.41 4.56 8.74
N LEU A 110 0.69 4.28 7.46
CA LEU A 110 2.03 4.41 6.88
C LEU A 110 2.55 5.85 6.94
N LEU A 111 1.70 6.83 6.62
CA LEU A 111 2.08 8.25 6.70
C LEU A 111 2.34 8.70 8.14
N GLU A 112 1.51 8.26 9.08
CA GLU A 112 1.68 8.58 10.51
C GLU A 112 2.91 7.90 11.11
N ASP A 113 3.21 6.66 10.73
CA ASP A 113 4.43 5.96 11.16
C ASP A 113 5.68 6.67 10.63
N ALA A 114 5.69 7.04 9.34
CA ALA A 114 6.78 7.82 8.76
C ALA A 114 6.94 9.19 9.44
N ALA A 115 5.83 9.87 9.78
CA ALA A 115 5.86 11.12 10.53
C ALA A 115 6.51 10.94 11.91
N ALA A 116 6.13 9.87 12.63
CA ALA A 116 6.66 9.56 13.95
C ALA A 116 8.16 9.19 13.91
N ARG A 117 8.62 8.57 12.83
CA ARG A 117 10.03 8.19 12.60
C ARG A 117 10.87 9.32 12.01
N GLY A 118 10.25 10.41 11.58
CA GLY A 118 10.93 11.49 10.89
C GLY A 118 11.41 11.11 9.48
N GLU A 119 10.76 10.14 8.84
CA GLU A 119 11.14 9.58 7.55
C GLU A 119 10.33 10.20 6.40
N ARG A 120 10.97 10.36 5.24
CA ARG A 120 10.28 10.79 4.01
C ARG A 120 9.62 9.58 3.36
N VAL A 121 8.36 9.70 2.98
CA VAL A 121 7.62 8.61 2.33
C VAL A 121 6.73 9.14 1.21
N LYS A 122 6.60 8.36 0.13
CA LYS A 122 5.63 8.60 -0.94
C LYS A 122 4.70 7.39 -1.02
N VAL A 123 3.45 7.57 -0.60
CA VAL A 123 2.41 6.52 -0.64
C VAL A 123 1.52 6.73 -1.85
N VAL A 124 1.34 5.68 -2.66
CA VAL A 124 0.44 5.69 -3.80
C VAL A 124 -0.65 4.67 -3.56
N CYS A 125 -1.90 5.12 -3.56
CA CYS A 125 -3.07 4.25 -3.48
C CYS A 125 -3.72 4.22 -4.85
N THR A 126 -3.93 3.02 -5.39
CA THR A 126 -4.71 2.84 -6.61
C THR A 126 -6.11 2.37 -6.26
N GLN A 127 -7.11 2.77 -7.05
CA GLN A 127 -8.47 2.26 -6.97
C GLN A 127 -8.95 1.98 -8.41
N PRO A 128 -9.64 0.86 -8.64
CA PRO A 128 -10.04 0.46 -9.99
C PRO A 128 -11.12 1.38 -10.58
N ARG A 129 -11.83 2.15 -9.75
CA ARG A 129 -12.89 3.07 -10.19
C ARG A 129 -12.54 4.50 -9.77
N ARG A 130 -12.85 5.47 -10.64
CA ARG A 130 -12.52 6.90 -10.52
C ARG A 130 -13.65 7.75 -9.90
N ILE A 131 -14.55 7.15 -9.12
CA ILE A 131 -15.76 7.85 -8.67
C ILE A 131 -15.49 8.87 -7.57
#